data_AF-A0A954R7L1-F1
#
_entry.id   AF-A0A954R7L1-F1
#
_cell.length_a   1.000
_cell.length_b   1.000
_cell.length_c   1.000
_cell.angle_alpha   90.00
_cell.angle_beta   90.00
_cell.angle_gamma   90.00
#
_symmetry.space_group_name_H-M   'P 1'
#
loop_
_entity.id
_entity.type
_entity.pdbx_description
1 polymer ?
#
loop_
_entity_poly.entity_id
_entity_poly.type
_entity_poly.pdbx_seq_one_letter_code
_entity_poly.pdbx_strand_id
1 'polypeptide(L)'
;MFDPDRIARRHFLKDCGVGLGKIALAGLLTERMHSTAHAAPEAADPLAARPAHFPAKAKQVIHLFMAGAPSQLELFDFKPELSKLEGKPLPPSVIGGQRYAFIRPDAAV
;
A
#
# COMPACT_ATOMS: atom_id res chain seq x y z
N MET A 1 -46.18 -54.77 9.04
CA MET A 1 -45.42 -55.62 8.11
C MET A 1 -44.38 -54.73 7.44
N PHE A 2 -43.10 -54.89 7.78
CA PHE A 2 -42.01 -54.07 7.22
C PHE A 2 -41.70 -54.56 5.81
N ASP A 3 -41.77 -53.66 4.83
CA ASP A 3 -41.43 -53.95 3.44
C ASP A 3 -39.90 -53.85 3.28
N PRO A 4 -39.19 -54.97 3.03
CA PRO A 4 -37.73 -54.99 2.94
C PRO A 4 -37.20 -54.20 1.73
N ASP A 5 -38.02 -53.95 0.71
CA ASP A 5 -37.60 -53.17 -0.46
C ASP A 5 -37.44 -51.68 -0.16
N ARG A 6 -38.14 -51.17 0.88
CA ARG A 6 -38.03 -49.78 1.33
C ARG A 6 -36.74 -49.45 2.09
N ILE A 7 -36.02 -50.47 2.58
CA ILE A 7 -34.77 -50.33 3.35
C ILE A 7 -33.55 -50.75 2.51
N ALA A 8 -33.76 -51.28 1.31
CA ALA A 8 -32.67 -51.74 0.46
C ALA A 8 -31.80 -50.55 -0.03
N ARG A 9 -30.48 -50.68 0.14
CA ARG A 9 -29.46 -49.68 -0.30
C ARG A 9 -29.64 -49.26 -1.76
N ARG A 10 -30.11 -50.16 -2.63
CA ARG A 10 -30.37 -49.88 -4.05
C ARG A 10 -31.55 -48.93 -4.26
N HIS A 11 -32.62 -49.06 -3.48
CA HIS A 11 -33.77 -48.16 -3.53
C HIS A 11 -33.40 -46.78 -3.03
N PHE A 12 -32.68 -46.71 -1.90
CA PHE A 12 -32.14 -45.45 -1.35
C PHE A 12 -31.25 -44.72 -2.37
N LEU A 13 -30.29 -45.40 -2.99
CA LEU A 13 -29.40 -44.78 -3.97
C LEU A 13 -30.13 -44.35 -5.26
N LYS A 14 -31.18 -45.07 -5.67
CA LYS A 14 -32.00 -44.73 -6.84
C LYS A 14 -32.81 -43.44 -6.62
N ASP A 15 -33.45 -43.31 -5.46
CA ASP A 15 -34.31 -42.16 -5.17
C ASP A 15 -33.51 -40.94 -4.65
N CYS A 16 -32.47 -41.16 -3.83
CA CYS A 16 -31.66 -40.08 -3.28
C CYS A 16 -30.61 -39.53 -4.27
N GLY A 17 -30.25 -40.28 -5.31
CA GLY A 17 -29.28 -39.84 -6.33
C GLY A 17 -29.72 -38.55 -7.05
N VAL A 18 -31.03 -38.40 -7.30
CA VAL A 18 -31.60 -37.17 -7.89
C VAL A 18 -31.50 -35.99 -6.92
N GLY A 19 -31.65 -36.22 -5.61
CA GLY A 19 -31.51 -35.19 -4.59
C GLY A 19 -30.08 -34.64 -4.49
N LEU A 20 -29.09 -35.53 -4.50
CA LEU A 20 -27.68 -35.13 -4.46
C LEU A 20 -27.27 -34.32 -5.70
N GLY A 21 -27.75 -34.73 -6.89
CA GLY A 21 -27.52 -34.00 -8.13
C GLY A 21 -28.10 -32.58 -8.12
N LYS A 22 -29.28 -32.38 -7.52
CA LYS A 22 -29.89 -31.04 -7.36
C LYS A 22 -29.07 -30.13 -6.45
N ILE A 23 -28.53 -30.67 -5.35
CA ILE A 23 -27.66 -29.90 -4.44
C ILE A 23 -26.37 -29.49 -5.16
N ALA A 24 -25.73 -30.40 -5.90
CA ALA A 24 -24.54 -30.10 -6.67
C ALA A 24 -24.81 -29.03 -7.75
N LEU A 25 -25.92 -29.14 -8.48
CA LEU A 25 -26.32 -28.16 -9.49
C LEU A 25 -26.63 -26.79 -8.87
N ALA A 26 -27.31 -26.75 -7.72
CA ALA A 26 -27.57 -25.51 -7.00
C ALA A 26 -26.27 -24.83 -6.58
N GLY A 27 -25.28 -25.58 -6.09
CA GLY A 27 -23.95 -25.05 -5.76
C GLY A 27 -23.25 -24.42 -6.97
N LEU A 28 -23.22 -25.12 -8.11
CA LEU A 28 -22.62 -24.62 -9.35
C LEU A 28 -23.35 -23.39 -9.90
N LEU A 29 -24.68 -23.34 -9.81
CA LEU A 29 -25.47 -22.18 -10.23
C LEU A 29 -25.27 -20.99 -9.30
N THR A 30 -25.21 -21.19 -7.98
CA THR A 30 -24.94 -20.11 -7.01
C THR A 30 -23.54 -19.54 -7.18
N GLU A 31 -22.51 -20.39 -7.38
CA GLU A 31 -21.14 -19.94 -7.65
C GLU A 31 -21.07 -19.14 -8.95
N ARG A 32 -21.72 -19.64 -10.02
CA ARG A 32 -21.81 -18.91 -11.29
C ARG A 32 -22.56 -17.59 -11.13
N MET A 33 -23.66 -17.56 -10.40
CA MET A 33 -24.42 -16.33 -10.13
C MET A 33 -23.62 -15.34 -9.29
N HIS A 34 -22.85 -15.79 -8.30
CA HIS A 34 -21.92 -14.95 -7.54
C HIS A 34 -20.82 -14.36 -8.43
N SER A 35 -20.24 -15.18 -9.33
CA SER A 35 -19.23 -14.70 -10.29
C SER A 35 -19.79 -13.65 -11.26
N THR A 36 -21.08 -13.72 -11.58
CA THR A 36 -21.78 -12.72 -12.41
C THR A 36 -22.34 -11.55 -11.61
N ALA A 37 -22.41 -11.64 -10.28
CA ALA A 37 -22.93 -10.59 -9.39
C ALA A 37 -21.85 -9.61 -8.90
N HIS A 38 -20.61 -9.72 -9.38
CA HIS A 38 -19.61 -8.66 -9.25
C HIS A 38 -19.90 -7.48 -10.19
N ALA A 39 -20.98 -6.77 -9.89
CA ALA A 39 -21.24 -5.42 -10.40
C ALA A 39 -22.04 -4.56 -9.40
N ALA A 40 -22.03 -4.89 -8.11
CA ALA A 40 -22.32 -3.91 -7.08
C ALA A 40 -20.97 -3.31 -6.64
N PRO A 41 -20.70 -2.02 -6.86
CA PRO A 41 -19.52 -1.40 -6.28
C PRO A 41 -19.74 -1.40 -4.78
N GLU A 42 -18.99 -2.25 -4.08
CA GLU A 42 -18.61 -2.01 -2.69
C GLU A 42 -18.23 -0.54 -2.59
N ALA A 43 -18.81 0.21 -1.64
CA ALA A 43 -18.57 1.64 -1.50
C ALA A 43 -17.06 1.87 -1.49
N ALA A 44 -16.53 2.33 -2.61
CA ALA A 44 -15.10 2.29 -2.87
C ALA A 44 -14.41 3.12 -1.78
N ASP A 45 -13.51 2.49 -1.04
CA ASP A 45 -12.66 3.17 -0.08
C ASP A 45 -12.10 4.43 -0.76
N PRO A 46 -12.38 5.65 -0.24
CA PRO A 46 -11.95 6.89 -0.88
C PRO A 46 -10.42 7.02 -0.95
N LEU A 47 -9.69 6.21 -0.18
CA LEU A 47 -8.24 6.11 -0.22
C LEU A 47 -7.73 4.93 -1.06
N ALA A 48 -8.63 4.15 -1.67
CA ALA A 48 -8.24 3.06 -2.55
C ALA A 48 -7.41 3.59 -3.72
N ALA A 49 -6.33 2.89 -4.03
CA ALA A 49 -5.49 3.19 -5.17
C ALA A 49 -6.34 3.16 -6.45
N ARG A 50 -6.40 4.31 -7.14
CA ARG A 50 -7.14 4.41 -8.40
C ARG A 50 -6.32 3.76 -9.52
N PRO A 51 -6.95 2.96 -10.40
CA PRO A 51 -6.27 2.45 -11.56
C PRO A 51 -5.82 3.63 -12.44
N ALA A 52 -4.59 3.59 -12.92
CA ALA A 52 -4.10 4.55 -13.88
C ALA A 52 -4.87 4.40 -15.22
N HIS A 53 -5.05 5.51 -15.95
CA HIS A 53 -5.68 5.49 -17.28
C HIS A 53 -4.96 4.56 -18.28
N PHE A 54 -3.67 4.28 -18.05
CA PHE A 54 -2.87 3.36 -18.83
C PHE A 54 -2.06 2.44 -17.91
N PRO A 55 -1.78 1.18 -18.31
CA PRO A 55 -0.94 0.28 -17.52
C PRO A 55 0.48 0.84 -17.44
N ALA A 56 0.85 1.39 -16.28
CA ALA A 56 2.19 1.91 -16.05
C ALA A 56 3.17 0.75 -15.79
N LYS A 57 4.27 0.71 -16.56
CA LYS A 57 5.44 -0.13 -16.28
C LYS A 57 6.67 0.77 -16.24
N ALA A 58 7.16 1.09 -15.03
CA ALA A 58 8.44 1.76 -14.89
C ALA A 58 9.56 0.74 -15.17
N LYS A 59 10.36 0.98 -16.21
CA LYS A 59 11.50 0.11 -16.56
C LYS A 59 12.77 0.50 -15.78
N GLN A 60 12.91 1.79 -15.47
CA GLN A 60 14.08 2.37 -14.82
C GLN A 60 13.65 3.57 -13.97
N VAL A 61 14.34 3.77 -12.84
CA VAL A 61 14.18 4.93 -11.97
C VAL A 61 15.53 5.62 -11.88
N ILE A 62 15.60 6.88 -12.34
CA ILE A 62 16.82 7.69 -12.26
C ILE A 62 16.65 8.65 -11.08
N HIS A 63 17.40 8.42 -10.00
CA HIS A 63 17.48 9.32 -8.85
C HIS A 63 18.76 10.14 -8.94
N LEU A 64 18.63 11.45 -9.07
CA LEU A 64 19.76 12.39 -9.05
C LEU A 64 19.83 13.07 -7.68
N PHE A 65 20.80 12.70 -6.84
CA PHE A 65 21.09 13.41 -5.61
C PHE A 65 22.16 14.47 -5.86
N MET A 66 21.75 15.74 -5.87
CA MET A 66 22.66 16.87 -6.04
C MET A 66 23.23 17.28 -4.68
N ALA A 67 24.36 16.68 -4.30
CA ALA A 67 25.11 17.10 -3.12
C ALA A 67 25.63 18.53 -3.32
N GLY A 68 25.18 19.46 -2.48
CA GLY A 68 25.63 20.86 -2.51
C GLY A 68 24.64 21.86 -3.11
N ALA A 69 23.44 21.43 -3.52
CA ALA A 69 22.36 22.39 -3.76
C ALA A 69 21.94 23.07 -2.44
N PRO A 70 21.55 24.36 -2.46
CA PRO A 70 21.02 25.02 -1.28
C PRO A 70 19.84 24.19 -0.75
N SER A 71 19.87 23.87 0.54
CA SER A 71 18.77 23.16 1.17
C SER A 71 17.50 23.99 1.06
N GLN A 72 16.31 23.39 1.18
CA GLN A 72 15.05 24.15 1.22
C GLN A 72 15.11 25.34 2.20
N LEU A 73 15.88 25.20 3.28
CA LEU A 73 16.08 26.22 4.30
C LEU A 73 17.01 27.35 3.82
N GLU A 74 17.94 27.06 2.90
CA GLU A 74 18.91 28.01 2.31
C GLU A 74 18.38 28.71 1.04
N LEU A 75 17.10 28.51 0.68
CA LEU A 75 16.47 29.25 -0.42
C LEU A 75 16.18 30.71 -0.03
N PHE A 76 15.46 31.43 -0.89
CA PHE A 76 15.16 32.88 -0.92
C PHE A 76 14.54 33.53 0.35
N ASP A 77 14.71 32.95 1.52
CA ASP A 77 14.32 33.50 2.81
C ASP A 77 15.48 34.30 3.43
N PHE A 78 15.22 35.58 3.69
CA PHE A 78 16.21 36.49 4.26
C PHE A 78 16.40 36.20 5.75
N LYS A 79 17.65 35.91 6.15
CA LYS A 79 18.03 35.57 7.52
C LYS A 79 18.83 36.70 8.15
N PRO A 80 18.18 37.70 8.78
CA PRO A 80 18.87 38.89 9.29
C PRO A 80 19.90 38.59 10.37
N GLU A 81 19.72 37.52 11.14
CA GLU A 81 20.71 37.10 12.14
C GLU A 81 21.98 36.54 11.51
N LEU A 82 21.87 35.78 10.41
CA LEU A 82 23.05 35.27 9.70
C LEU A 82 23.87 36.43 9.11
N SER A 83 23.23 37.44 8.53
CA SER A 83 23.92 38.65 8.05
C SER A 83 24.64 39.41 9.17
N LYS A 84 24.13 39.37 10.41
CA LYS A 84 24.79 40.00 11.57
C LYS A 84 25.96 39.19 12.11
N LEU A 85 25.97 37.88 11.84
CA LEU A 85 26.95 36.93 12.33
C LEU A 85 28.00 36.54 11.28
N GLU A 86 27.86 37.04 10.05
CA GLU A 86 28.84 36.90 8.97
C GLU A 86 30.23 37.35 9.43
N GLY A 87 31.25 36.54 9.15
CA GLY A 87 32.64 36.76 9.53
C GLY A 87 32.95 36.54 11.02
N LYS A 88 31.99 36.10 11.84
CA LYS A 88 32.22 35.79 13.26
C LYS A 88 32.41 34.29 13.46
N PRO A 89 33.21 33.87 14.46
CA PRO A 89 33.32 32.46 14.82
C PRO A 89 31.98 31.91 15.30
N LEU A 90 31.77 30.62 15.08
CA LEU A 90 30.52 29.95 15.43
C LEU A 90 30.23 30.10 16.95
N PRO A 91 29.00 30.46 17.36
CA PRO A 91 28.67 30.64 18.77
C PRO A 91 28.91 29.34 19.57
N PRO A 92 29.44 29.42 20.81
CA PRO A 92 29.63 28.24 21.65
C PRO A 92 28.34 27.46 21.93
N SER A 93 27.18 28.13 21.92
CA SER A 93 25.87 27.49 22.06
C SER A 93 25.52 26.55 20.90
N VAL A 94 26.08 26.80 19.70
CA VAL A 94 25.84 25.98 18.50
C VAL A 94 26.81 24.80 18.45
N ILE A 95 28.07 25.01 18.84
CA ILE A 95 29.08 23.94 18.89
C ILE A 95 28.81 22.97 20.04
N GLY A 96 28.49 23.50 21.23
CA GLY A 96 28.32 22.71 22.44
C GLY A 96 29.51 21.77 22.69
N GLY A 97 29.23 20.48 22.90
CA GLY A 97 30.22 19.40 23.02
C GLY A 97 30.44 18.59 21.74
N GLN A 98 29.92 19.04 20.60
CA GLN A 98 29.96 18.30 19.33
C GLN A 98 31.27 18.58 18.58
N ARG A 99 31.88 17.53 18.01
CA ARG A 99 33.05 17.66 17.12
C ARG A 99 32.60 17.53 15.67
N TYR A 100 32.65 18.63 14.92
CA TYR A 100 32.39 18.62 13.49
C TYR A 100 33.60 18.12 12.70
N ALA A 101 33.35 17.35 11.63
CA ALA A 101 34.41 16.72 10.86
C ALA A 101 35.29 17.73 10.08
N PHE A 102 34.70 18.84 9.63
CA PHE A 102 35.35 19.80 8.73
C PHE A 102 35.37 21.24 9.26
N ILE A 103 34.64 21.53 10.35
CA ILE A 103 34.52 22.88 10.91
C ILE A 103 35.38 22.95 12.17
N ARG A 104 36.31 23.91 12.20
CA ARG A 104 37.10 24.20 13.39
C ARG A 104 36.28 25.08 14.35
N PRO A 105 36.44 24.96 15.67
CA PRO A 105 35.69 25.77 16.64
C PRO A 105 35.91 27.28 16.50
N ASP A 106 37.07 27.68 15.98
CA ASP A 106 37.48 29.06 15.74
C ASP A 106 37.29 29.51 14.28
N ALA A 107 36.68 28.67 13.44
CA ALA A 107 36.44 29.00 12.04
C ALA A 107 35.45 30.18 11.94
N ALA A 108 35.86 31.23 11.22
CA ALA A 108 35.03 32.35 10.82
C ALA A 108 34.94 32.34 9.28
N VAL A 109 33.73 32.53 8.75
CA VAL A 109 33.43 32.59 7.31
C VAL A 109 32.63 33.85 7.03
#